data_AF-A0A364KVD4-F1
#
_entry.id   AF-A0A364KVD4-F1
#
_cell.length_a   1.000
_cell.length_b   1.000
_cell.length_c   1.000
_cell.angle_alpha   90.00
_cell.angle_beta   90.00
_cell.angle_gamma   90.00
#
_symmetry.space_group_name_H-M   'P 1'
#
loop_
_entity.id
_entity.type
_entity.pdbx_description
1 polymer ?
#
loop_
_entity_poly.entity_id
_entity_poly.type
_entity_poly.pdbx_seq_one_letter_code
_entity_poly.pdbx_strand_id
1 'polypeptide(L)'
;MISKRGETYVKAGLADGYLRAKKKLFDKDTKEGIVSFGNAENFLMQDVLLDYIRTKAFPRLEKFSLTYNEGPFGHKRLREAMAKLVTTYFDPAVSITADQILFTSGVTSLNSVCAMCLTDPGDGILLGQPIYGAFNGDLQVPSNCQLVYTPFHGDDPFSLQAVDRYEQTFLQAREKGVSVKALLLCNPHNPLGRCYPRETLEALMRLCQRYQIHLISDEIYALSVYGDTSSGGFASILSIDPAPLGVDPALVHVLYGMSKDFAAAGLRLGCLISRNEKFMQAALSISRFHWPSEISCSIATAILEDHQFIDDFIQQSRKLLRSQRDFAVRILEEAGIPYARGCNAGLFLWIDLSKCLDPRIVEAKGEWDSELELSQKLQAIGVEMSSGYAYHNETAGWFRVIFSVEREILEEGLARSSVRALPKMYTLPPLPYDYDALEPVISSEIMTLHHQKHHQTYITNLNAALSAQQSASVSNDIPTLLALQQKIKFNGGGHINHSLFWRNLVPAASEDTRINTAAPTVKAAIEAKWGSVDNFVNDFKQTLLGIQGSGWGWLIAKQGPAEKKGRTLEIVTTKDQDSVVTPDESVVPLFGVDMWEHAYYLQVSD
;
A
#
# COMPACT_ATOMS: atom_id res chain seq x y z
N MET A 1 -13.68 5.05 -42.87
CA MET A 1 -13.97 6.06 -41.82
C MET A 1 -14.91 5.43 -40.82
N ILE A 2 -14.61 5.52 -39.52
CA ILE A 2 -15.52 5.08 -38.44
C ILE A 2 -16.38 6.27 -37.97
N SER A 3 -17.34 6.03 -37.07
CA SER A 3 -18.21 7.09 -36.53
C SER A 3 -17.47 8.00 -35.55
N LYS A 4 -17.99 9.21 -35.28
CA LYS A 4 -17.47 10.13 -34.24
C LYS A 4 -17.41 9.48 -32.85
N ARG A 5 -18.37 8.60 -32.54
CA ARG A 5 -18.34 7.80 -31.30
C ARG A 5 -17.16 6.82 -31.32
N GLY A 6 -16.94 6.13 -32.43
CA GLY A 6 -15.76 5.27 -32.60
C GLY A 6 -14.44 6.01 -32.41
N GLU A 7 -14.29 7.20 -33.01
CA GLU A 7 -13.13 8.08 -32.80
C GLU A 7 -12.96 8.48 -31.32
N THR A 8 -14.06 8.64 -30.59
CA THR A 8 -14.03 8.94 -29.15
C THR A 8 -13.48 7.75 -28.36
N TYR A 9 -13.89 6.52 -28.69
CA TYR A 9 -13.33 5.30 -28.09
C TYR A 9 -11.84 5.12 -28.41
N VAL A 10 -11.41 5.47 -29.64
CA VAL A 10 -9.98 5.46 -30.00
C VAL A 10 -9.19 6.44 -29.13
N LYS A 11 -9.69 7.66 -28.97
CA LYS A 11 -9.05 8.69 -28.12
C LYS A 11 -9.05 8.35 -26.63
N ALA A 12 -10.08 7.65 -26.15
CA ALA A 12 -10.17 7.22 -24.76
C ALA A 12 -9.07 6.20 -24.40
N GLY A 13 -8.48 5.51 -25.39
CA GLY A 13 -7.30 4.67 -25.19
C GLY A 13 -7.50 3.50 -24.22
N LEU A 14 -8.75 3.08 -23.95
CA LEU A 14 -9.07 2.09 -22.92
C LEU A 14 -8.33 0.75 -23.12
N ALA A 15 -8.04 0.39 -24.38
CA ALA A 15 -7.34 -0.84 -24.71
C ALA A 15 -5.82 -0.76 -24.50
N ASP A 16 -5.22 0.44 -24.45
CA ASP A 16 -3.77 0.63 -24.40
C ASP A 16 -3.15 -0.04 -23.17
N GLY A 17 -3.80 0.07 -22.01
CA GLY A 17 -3.33 -0.56 -20.77
C GLY A 17 -3.32 -2.10 -20.84
N TYR A 18 -4.17 -2.70 -21.68
CA TYR A 18 -4.28 -4.16 -21.81
C TYR A 18 -3.42 -4.73 -22.95
N LEU A 19 -3.27 -3.98 -24.04
CA LEU A 19 -2.57 -4.42 -25.26
C LEU A 19 -1.07 -4.11 -25.24
N ARG A 20 -0.62 -3.15 -24.43
CA ARG A 20 0.82 -2.90 -24.25
C ARG A 20 1.48 -4.15 -23.68
N ALA A 21 2.74 -4.39 -24.07
CA ALA A 21 3.54 -5.49 -23.54
C ALA A 21 3.54 -5.40 -22.01
N LYS A 22 2.93 -6.38 -21.35
CA LYS A 22 2.87 -6.40 -19.89
C LYS A 22 4.29 -6.50 -19.37
N LYS A 23 4.70 -5.51 -18.58
CA LYS A 23 5.94 -5.57 -17.83
C LYS A 23 5.87 -6.77 -16.89
N LYS A 24 6.98 -7.49 -16.69
CA LYS A 24 7.01 -8.65 -15.77
C LYS A 24 6.60 -8.16 -14.38
N LEU A 25 5.52 -8.73 -13.83
CA LEU A 25 5.09 -8.45 -12.46
C LEU A 25 6.18 -8.90 -11.49
N PHE A 26 6.19 -8.26 -10.31
CA PHE A 26 7.18 -8.52 -9.28
C PHE A 26 7.21 -10.02 -8.90
N ASP A 27 8.42 -10.57 -8.92
CA ASP A 27 8.73 -11.94 -8.55
C ASP A 27 9.37 -11.94 -7.16
N LYS A 28 8.75 -12.62 -6.20
CA LYS A 28 9.20 -12.60 -4.80
C LYS A 28 10.53 -13.30 -4.57
N ASP A 29 10.90 -14.23 -5.45
CA ASP A 29 12.12 -15.04 -5.33
C ASP A 29 13.30 -14.31 -5.97
N THR A 30 13.10 -13.73 -7.16
CA THR A 30 14.17 -12.97 -7.84
C THR A 30 14.26 -11.51 -7.40
N LYS A 31 13.21 -10.98 -6.75
CA LYS A 31 13.03 -9.55 -6.43
C LYS A 31 13.01 -8.63 -7.66
N GLU A 32 12.82 -9.18 -8.84
CA GLU A 32 12.76 -8.41 -10.10
C GLU A 32 11.31 -8.15 -10.53
N GLY A 33 11.13 -7.26 -11.50
CA GLY A 33 9.81 -6.94 -12.05
C GLY A 33 9.13 -5.79 -11.33
N ILE A 34 7.86 -5.56 -11.66
CA ILE A 34 7.10 -4.39 -11.21
C ILE A 34 6.10 -4.73 -10.14
N VAL A 35 6.13 -3.97 -9.05
CA VAL A 35 5.06 -3.95 -8.07
C VAL A 35 3.96 -3.03 -8.61
N SER A 36 2.81 -3.60 -8.96
CA SER A 36 1.66 -2.83 -9.47
C SER A 36 0.63 -2.61 -8.37
N PHE A 37 0.38 -1.34 -8.09
CA PHE A 37 -0.74 -0.83 -7.31
C PHE A 37 -1.80 -0.19 -8.22
N GLY A 38 -1.87 -0.59 -9.50
CA GLY A 38 -2.85 -0.04 -10.44
C GLY A 38 -4.27 -0.58 -10.23
N ASN A 39 -4.39 -1.88 -9.95
CA ASN A 39 -5.68 -2.58 -9.94
C ASN A 39 -6.21 -2.80 -8.53
N ALA A 40 -7.34 -2.16 -8.20
CA ALA A 40 -8.04 -2.38 -6.94
C ALA A 40 -8.77 -3.73 -6.95
N GLU A 41 -8.07 -4.82 -6.67
CA GLU A 41 -8.61 -6.16 -6.46
C GLU A 41 -8.24 -6.68 -5.07
N ASN A 42 -9.10 -7.52 -4.50
CA ASN A 42 -8.85 -8.12 -3.18
C ASN A 42 -8.04 -9.42 -3.34
N PHE A 43 -6.75 -9.30 -3.67
CA PHE A 43 -5.87 -10.44 -3.90
C PHE A 43 -5.72 -11.34 -2.66
N LEU A 44 -5.92 -10.78 -1.46
CA LEU A 44 -5.85 -11.49 -0.18
C LEU A 44 -6.85 -12.65 -0.05
N MET A 45 -7.93 -12.62 -0.82
CA MET A 45 -9.05 -13.56 -0.70
C MET A 45 -9.26 -14.43 -1.96
N GLN A 46 -8.42 -14.28 -2.99
CA GLN A 46 -8.59 -15.00 -4.25
C GLN A 46 -8.44 -16.51 -4.10
N ASP A 47 -7.47 -16.98 -3.30
CA ASP A 47 -7.29 -18.43 -3.06
C ASP A 47 -8.49 -19.04 -2.33
N VAL A 48 -9.02 -18.34 -1.34
CA VAL A 48 -10.21 -18.75 -0.58
C VAL A 48 -11.42 -18.88 -1.51
N LEU A 49 -11.65 -17.87 -2.35
CA LEU A 49 -12.73 -17.90 -3.32
C LEU A 49 -12.53 -19.00 -4.37
N LEU A 50 -11.32 -19.15 -4.90
CA LEU A 50 -11.01 -20.13 -5.93
C LEU A 50 -11.23 -21.56 -5.43
N ASP A 51 -10.82 -21.85 -4.19
CA ASP A 51 -11.10 -23.14 -3.56
C ASP A 51 -12.60 -23.39 -3.43
N TYR A 52 -13.37 -22.41 -2.94
CA TYR A 52 -14.84 -22.52 -2.88
C TYR A 52 -15.46 -22.75 -4.26
N ILE A 53 -15.02 -22.02 -5.28
CA ILE A 53 -15.54 -22.18 -6.64
C ILE A 53 -15.29 -23.61 -7.15
N ARG A 54 -14.07 -24.14 -6.96
CA ARG A 54 -13.71 -25.49 -7.41
C ARG A 54 -14.47 -26.58 -6.68
N THR A 55 -14.64 -26.44 -5.37
CA THR A 55 -15.14 -27.53 -4.51
C THR A 55 -16.64 -27.46 -4.24
N LYS A 56 -17.25 -26.27 -4.28
CA LYS A 56 -18.66 -26.04 -3.91
C LYS A 56 -19.50 -25.48 -5.06
N ALA A 57 -18.98 -24.53 -5.85
CA ALA A 57 -19.77 -23.90 -6.91
C ALA A 57 -19.82 -24.73 -8.20
N PHE A 58 -18.67 -25.18 -8.72
CA PHE A 58 -18.61 -25.94 -9.97
C PHE A 58 -19.41 -27.25 -9.94
N PRO A 59 -19.40 -28.05 -8.86
CA PRO A 59 -20.24 -29.24 -8.78
C PRO A 59 -21.75 -28.95 -8.84
N ARG A 60 -22.18 -27.70 -8.61
CA ARG A 60 -23.59 -27.26 -8.66
C ARG A 60 -23.99 -26.69 -10.03
N LEU A 61 -23.11 -26.66 -11.03
CA LEU A 61 -23.48 -26.23 -12.38
C LEU A 61 -24.46 -27.23 -12.99
N GLU A 62 -25.51 -26.71 -13.62
CA GLU A 62 -26.57 -27.52 -14.23
C GLU A 62 -26.60 -27.33 -15.75
N LYS A 63 -27.39 -28.16 -16.45
CA LYS A 63 -27.57 -28.03 -17.91
C LYS A 63 -28.05 -26.65 -18.32
N PHE A 64 -28.92 -26.02 -17.53
CA PHE A 64 -29.42 -24.68 -17.83
C PHE A 64 -28.30 -23.63 -17.78
N SER A 65 -27.22 -23.87 -17.02
CA SER A 65 -26.07 -22.96 -16.91
C SER A 65 -25.33 -22.76 -18.25
N LEU A 66 -25.59 -23.63 -19.23
CA LEU A 66 -25.04 -23.57 -20.60
C LEU A 66 -26.02 -22.96 -21.61
N THR A 67 -27.15 -22.40 -21.15
CA THR A 67 -28.19 -21.83 -22.01
C THR A 67 -28.37 -20.34 -21.74
N TYR A 68 -29.26 -19.68 -22.49
CA TYR A 68 -29.68 -18.31 -22.20
C TYR A 68 -30.52 -18.19 -20.91
N ASN A 69 -30.94 -19.31 -20.33
CA ASN A 69 -31.77 -19.40 -19.14
C ASN A 69 -32.94 -18.39 -19.17
N GLU A 70 -33.06 -17.53 -18.15
CA GLU A 70 -34.13 -16.54 -18.03
C GLU A 70 -33.85 -15.21 -18.77
N GLY A 71 -32.69 -15.06 -19.44
CA GLY A 71 -32.34 -13.86 -20.21
C GLY A 71 -31.20 -13.01 -19.63
N PRO A 72 -31.02 -11.77 -20.11
CA PRO A 72 -29.83 -10.95 -19.89
C PRO A 72 -29.69 -10.27 -18.54
N PHE A 73 -30.65 -10.46 -17.63
CA PHE A 73 -30.78 -9.67 -16.40
C PHE A 73 -30.46 -10.45 -15.11
N GLY A 74 -29.90 -11.65 -15.25
CA GLY A 74 -29.68 -12.56 -14.12
C GLY A 74 -30.95 -13.32 -13.75
N HIS A 75 -30.84 -14.64 -13.66
CA HIS A 75 -31.98 -15.50 -13.34
C HIS A 75 -32.54 -15.19 -11.93
N LYS A 76 -33.82 -15.48 -11.72
CA LYS A 76 -34.56 -15.09 -10.52
C LYS A 76 -33.89 -15.56 -9.22
N ARG A 77 -33.39 -16.80 -9.18
CA ARG A 77 -32.68 -17.36 -8.00
C ARG A 77 -31.46 -16.52 -7.60
N LEU A 78 -30.67 -16.02 -8.56
CA LEU A 78 -29.55 -15.10 -8.30
C LEU A 78 -30.05 -13.79 -7.69
N ARG A 79 -31.11 -13.21 -8.26
CA ARG A 79 -31.70 -11.95 -7.79
C ARG A 79 -32.28 -12.10 -6.38
N GLU A 80 -32.92 -13.22 -6.08
CA GLU A 80 -33.41 -13.55 -4.74
C GLU A 80 -32.26 -13.73 -3.73
N ALA A 81 -31.17 -14.40 -4.12
CA ALA A 81 -29.99 -14.55 -3.28
C ALA A 81 -29.30 -13.20 -2.99
N MET A 82 -29.19 -12.33 -4.00
CA MET A 82 -28.67 -10.97 -3.81
C MET A 82 -29.59 -10.10 -2.94
N ALA A 83 -30.91 -10.20 -3.09
CA ALA A 83 -31.85 -9.49 -2.22
C ALA A 83 -31.67 -9.90 -0.75
N LYS A 84 -31.41 -11.18 -0.48
CA LYS A 84 -31.07 -11.67 0.88
C LYS A 84 -29.76 -11.10 1.37
N LEU A 85 -28.69 -11.11 0.56
CA LEU A 85 -27.41 -10.49 0.91
C LEU A 85 -27.58 -9.01 1.30
N VAL A 86 -28.28 -8.25 0.46
CA VAL A 86 -28.58 -6.83 0.70
C VAL A 86 -29.36 -6.67 2.00
N THR A 87 -30.38 -7.49 2.22
CA THR A 87 -31.14 -7.47 3.48
C THR A 87 -30.25 -7.69 4.71
N THR A 88 -29.31 -8.64 4.63
CA THR A 88 -28.44 -9.00 5.74
C THR A 88 -27.37 -7.95 6.03
N TYR A 89 -26.72 -7.39 5.01
CA TYR A 89 -25.52 -6.57 5.21
C TYR A 89 -25.69 -5.07 4.91
N PHE A 90 -26.74 -4.68 4.19
CA PHE A 90 -27.00 -3.29 3.82
C PHE A 90 -28.13 -2.67 4.66
N ASP A 91 -28.83 -3.50 5.45
CA ASP A 91 -29.89 -3.10 6.37
C ASP A 91 -30.92 -2.15 5.74
N PRO A 92 -31.57 -2.55 4.62
CA PRO A 92 -32.45 -1.66 3.88
C PRO A 92 -33.68 -1.29 4.72
N ALA A 93 -33.97 0.01 4.82
CA ALA A 93 -35.12 0.52 5.58
C ALA A 93 -36.46 0.04 5.02
N VAL A 94 -36.50 -0.27 3.73
CA VAL A 94 -37.65 -0.89 3.05
C VAL A 94 -37.17 -2.12 2.29
N SER A 95 -37.87 -3.25 2.48
CA SER A 95 -37.52 -4.54 1.88
C SER A 95 -37.29 -4.47 0.37
N ILE A 96 -36.21 -5.10 -0.11
CA ILE A 96 -35.86 -5.19 -1.53
C ILE A 96 -36.30 -6.55 -2.07
N THR A 97 -36.95 -6.57 -3.24
CA THR A 97 -37.38 -7.80 -3.91
C THR A 97 -36.53 -8.09 -5.14
N ALA A 98 -36.58 -9.33 -5.62
CA ALA A 98 -35.84 -9.74 -6.82
C ALA A 98 -36.18 -8.92 -8.07
N ASP A 99 -37.41 -8.41 -8.19
CA ASP A 99 -37.86 -7.63 -9.36
C ASP A 99 -37.29 -6.19 -9.37
N GLN A 100 -36.70 -5.77 -8.25
CA GLN A 100 -36.00 -4.49 -8.11
C GLN A 100 -34.50 -4.61 -8.37
N ILE A 101 -34.03 -5.82 -8.73
CA ILE A 101 -32.62 -6.13 -8.97
C ILE A 101 -32.45 -6.58 -10.41
N LEU A 102 -31.43 -6.09 -11.11
CA LEU A 102 -30.99 -6.63 -12.40
C LEU A 102 -29.48 -6.80 -12.40
N PHE A 103 -28.98 -7.84 -13.08
CA PHE A 103 -27.55 -8.07 -13.25
C PHE A 103 -27.06 -7.71 -14.64
N THR A 104 -25.82 -7.24 -14.72
CA THR A 104 -25.07 -7.03 -15.97
C THR A 104 -23.64 -7.54 -15.81
N SER A 105 -22.83 -7.39 -16.86
CA SER A 105 -21.39 -7.74 -16.93
C SER A 105 -20.46 -6.87 -16.03
N GLY A 106 -20.90 -6.60 -14.81
CA GLY A 106 -20.21 -5.81 -13.77
C GLY A 106 -20.62 -4.35 -13.69
N VAL A 107 -20.14 -3.65 -12.65
CA VAL A 107 -20.51 -2.24 -12.39
C VAL A 107 -20.09 -1.28 -13.51
N THR A 108 -18.96 -1.53 -14.19
CA THR A 108 -18.58 -0.82 -15.42
C THR A 108 -19.71 -0.81 -16.46
N SER A 109 -20.38 -1.95 -16.62
CA SER A 109 -21.53 -2.12 -17.51
C SER A 109 -22.74 -1.32 -17.01
N LEU A 110 -22.98 -1.35 -15.70
CA LEU A 110 -24.06 -0.60 -15.05
C LEU A 110 -23.88 0.91 -15.16
N ASN A 111 -22.65 1.43 -15.03
CA ASN A 111 -22.35 2.84 -15.25
C ASN A 111 -22.82 3.26 -16.65
N SER A 112 -22.45 2.46 -17.66
CA SER A 112 -22.89 2.70 -19.03
C SER A 112 -24.42 2.66 -19.18
N VAL A 113 -25.07 1.66 -18.59
CA VAL A 113 -26.55 1.53 -18.58
C VAL A 113 -27.21 2.74 -17.90
N CYS A 114 -26.71 3.17 -16.73
CA CYS A 114 -27.25 4.33 -16.01
C CYS A 114 -27.11 5.60 -16.86
N ALA A 115 -25.93 5.86 -17.43
CA ALA A 115 -25.73 7.02 -18.28
C ALA A 115 -26.64 7.01 -19.50
N MET A 116 -26.72 5.88 -20.23
CA MET A 116 -27.56 5.79 -21.44
C MET A 116 -29.07 5.86 -21.15
N CYS A 117 -29.52 5.45 -19.97
CA CYS A 117 -30.95 5.47 -19.63
C CYS A 117 -31.41 6.76 -18.93
N LEU A 118 -30.50 7.49 -18.27
CA LEU A 118 -30.85 8.67 -17.46
C LEU A 118 -30.42 9.99 -18.10
N THR A 119 -29.63 9.97 -19.18
CA THR A 119 -29.12 11.19 -19.82
C THR A 119 -29.32 11.16 -21.34
N ASP A 120 -29.64 12.30 -21.91
CA ASP A 120 -29.48 12.57 -23.33
C ASP A 120 -28.05 13.11 -23.63
N PRO A 121 -27.58 13.06 -24.89
CA PRO A 121 -26.32 13.69 -25.27
C PRO A 121 -26.26 15.17 -24.84
N GLY A 122 -25.26 15.52 -24.03
CA GLY A 122 -25.08 16.87 -23.49
C GLY A 122 -25.69 17.12 -22.11
N ASP A 123 -26.57 16.25 -21.59
CA ASP A 123 -27.00 16.28 -20.18
C ASP A 123 -25.82 15.99 -19.24
N GLY A 124 -25.94 16.39 -17.97
CA GLY A 124 -24.88 16.30 -16.97
C GLY A 124 -25.07 15.19 -15.92
N ILE A 125 -23.97 14.61 -15.45
CA ILE A 125 -23.89 13.80 -14.22
C ILE A 125 -22.92 14.50 -13.25
N LEU A 126 -23.39 14.80 -12.05
CA LEU A 126 -22.64 15.47 -10.99
C LEU A 126 -21.77 14.45 -10.23
N LEU A 127 -20.50 14.80 -10.01
CA LEU A 127 -19.50 13.95 -9.34
C LEU A 127 -18.66 14.80 -8.37
N GLY A 128 -18.31 14.28 -7.19
CA GLY A 128 -17.42 14.94 -6.24
C GLY A 128 -15.96 14.52 -6.45
N GLN A 129 -15.03 15.48 -6.50
CA GLN A 129 -13.61 15.18 -6.73
C GLN A 129 -12.89 14.76 -5.42
N PRO A 130 -11.87 13.88 -5.48
CA PRO A 130 -11.50 13.02 -6.62
C PRO A 130 -12.57 11.94 -6.90
N ILE A 131 -12.57 11.37 -8.10
CA ILE A 131 -13.56 10.37 -8.54
C ILE A 131 -12.91 9.02 -8.88
N TYR A 132 -13.71 7.97 -9.05
CA TYR A 132 -13.22 6.77 -9.74
C TYR A 132 -12.81 7.10 -11.18
N GLY A 133 -11.52 6.94 -11.49
CA GLY A 133 -10.92 7.39 -12.74
C GLY A 133 -11.51 6.83 -14.03
N ALA A 134 -12.21 5.70 -14.01
CA ALA A 134 -12.84 5.16 -15.22
C ALA A 134 -14.23 5.75 -15.52
N PHE A 135 -14.81 6.58 -14.64
CA PHE A 135 -16.15 7.16 -14.88
C PHE A 135 -16.25 7.91 -16.21
N ASN A 136 -15.18 8.56 -16.68
CA ASN A 136 -15.17 9.16 -18.01
C ASN A 136 -15.45 8.12 -19.12
N GLY A 137 -14.69 7.01 -19.12
CA GLY A 137 -14.87 5.92 -20.07
C GLY A 137 -16.22 5.21 -19.93
N ASP A 138 -16.67 5.02 -18.70
CA ASP A 138 -17.86 4.24 -18.38
C ASP A 138 -19.17 5.01 -18.62
N LEU A 139 -19.17 6.33 -18.37
CA LEU A 139 -20.37 7.18 -18.43
C LEU A 139 -20.39 8.02 -19.70
N GLN A 140 -19.37 8.84 -19.92
CA GLN A 140 -19.38 9.87 -20.97
C GLN A 140 -19.16 9.28 -22.37
N VAL A 141 -18.20 8.38 -22.55
CA VAL A 141 -17.91 7.80 -23.88
C VAL A 141 -19.13 7.07 -24.50
N PRO A 142 -19.91 6.25 -23.77
CA PRO A 142 -21.09 5.58 -24.35
C PRO A 142 -22.29 6.51 -24.55
N SER A 143 -22.57 7.43 -23.62
CA SER A 143 -23.81 8.25 -23.62
C SER A 143 -23.65 9.63 -24.26
N ASN A 144 -22.42 10.15 -24.35
CA ASN A 144 -22.11 11.54 -24.66
C ASN A 144 -22.71 12.55 -23.64
N CYS A 145 -22.91 12.11 -22.39
CA CYS A 145 -23.20 13.02 -21.28
C CYS A 145 -21.95 13.84 -20.88
N GLN A 146 -22.18 14.91 -20.13
CA GLN A 146 -21.15 15.74 -19.51
C GLN A 146 -20.92 15.27 -18.08
N LEU A 147 -19.65 15.08 -17.71
CA LEU A 147 -19.29 14.90 -16.31
C LEU A 147 -19.08 16.27 -15.68
N VAL A 148 -19.89 16.59 -14.67
CA VAL A 148 -19.88 17.86 -13.95
C VAL A 148 -19.16 17.64 -12.63
N TYR A 149 -17.91 18.08 -12.56
CA TYR A 149 -17.05 17.88 -11.39
C TYR A 149 -17.28 18.95 -10.33
N THR A 150 -17.49 18.52 -9.09
CA THR A 150 -17.62 19.35 -7.89
C THR A 150 -16.29 19.34 -7.14
N PRO A 151 -15.53 20.44 -7.16
CA PRO A 151 -14.37 20.59 -6.29
C PRO A 151 -14.82 20.97 -4.87
N PHE A 152 -14.03 20.59 -3.87
CA PHE A 152 -14.30 20.87 -2.46
C PHE A 152 -13.37 21.93 -1.87
N HIS A 153 -12.27 22.28 -2.54
CA HIS A 153 -11.39 23.39 -2.16
C HIS A 153 -10.88 23.32 -0.72
N GLY A 154 -10.59 22.09 -0.25
CA GLY A 154 -10.12 21.81 1.10
C GLY A 154 -11.22 21.49 2.12
N ASP A 155 -12.50 21.68 1.77
CA ASP A 155 -13.62 21.16 2.58
C ASP A 155 -13.61 19.62 2.55
N ASP A 156 -14.08 19.00 3.63
CA ASP A 156 -14.19 17.53 3.68
C ASP A 156 -15.31 17.05 2.74
N PRO A 157 -15.01 16.22 1.70
CA PRO A 157 -16.00 15.73 0.72
C PRO A 157 -17.17 14.95 1.30
N PHE A 158 -17.04 14.51 2.56
CA PHE A 158 -18.03 13.69 3.27
C PHE A 158 -18.84 14.49 4.28
N SER A 159 -18.58 15.79 4.43
CA SER A 159 -19.25 16.66 5.40
C SER A 159 -20.58 17.22 4.86
N LEU A 160 -21.36 17.86 5.73
CA LEU A 160 -22.55 18.60 5.30
C LEU A 160 -22.19 19.81 4.41
N GLN A 161 -21.02 20.43 4.60
CA GLN A 161 -20.54 21.51 3.73
C GLN A 161 -20.32 21.06 2.28
N ALA A 162 -19.98 19.77 2.07
CA ALA A 162 -19.86 19.20 0.73
C ALA A 162 -21.17 19.27 -0.06
N VAL A 163 -22.32 19.19 0.62
CA VAL A 163 -23.65 19.29 0.00
C VAL A 163 -23.86 20.67 -0.63
N ASP A 164 -23.40 21.73 0.04
CA ASP A 164 -23.45 23.09 -0.49
C ASP A 164 -22.56 23.22 -1.74
N ARG A 165 -21.40 22.54 -1.78
CA ARG A 165 -20.51 22.50 -2.96
C ARG A 165 -21.17 21.82 -4.16
N TYR A 166 -21.88 20.72 -3.91
CA TYR A 166 -22.68 20.05 -4.95
C TYR A 166 -23.79 20.96 -5.47
N GLU A 167 -24.53 21.64 -4.59
CA GLU A 167 -25.59 22.57 -4.99
C GLU A 167 -25.05 23.74 -5.82
N GLN A 168 -23.94 24.36 -5.39
CA GLN A 168 -23.27 25.42 -6.14
C GLN A 168 -22.86 24.96 -7.54
N THR A 169 -22.23 23.78 -7.64
CA THR A 169 -21.79 23.23 -8.92
C THR A 169 -22.97 22.89 -9.83
N PHE A 170 -24.04 22.32 -9.28
CA PHE A 170 -25.29 22.07 -10.01
C PHE A 170 -25.88 23.36 -10.60
N LEU A 171 -25.98 24.43 -9.79
CA LEU A 171 -26.52 25.72 -10.23
C LEU A 171 -25.65 26.35 -11.32
N GLN A 172 -24.32 26.31 -11.18
CA GLN A 172 -23.39 26.80 -12.20
C GLN A 172 -23.49 26.02 -13.51
N ALA A 173 -23.65 24.69 -13.46
CA ALA A 173 -23.84 23.87 -14.64
C ALA A 173 -25.15 24.25 -15.36
N ARG A 174 -26.22 24.47 -14.59
CA ARG A 174 -27.52 24.92 -15.10
C ARG A 174 -27.44 26.29 -15.76
N GLU A 175 -26.73 27.25 -15.16
CA GLU A 175 -26.48 28.57 -15.76
C GLU A 175 -25.74 28.48 -17.10
N LYS A 176 -24.84 27.51 -17.24
CA LYS A 176 -24.14 27.20 -18.50
C LYS A 176 -24.98 26.39 -19.49
N GLY A 177 -26.26 26.14 -19.19
CA GLY A 177 -27.18 25.40 -20.05
C GLY A 177 -27.05 23.88 -19.98
N VAL A 178 -26.32 23.33 -19.01
CA VAL A 178 -26.23 21.87 -18.79
C VAL A 178 -27.40 21.42 -17.92
N SER A 179 -28.21 20.52 -18.44
CA SER A 179 -29.29 19.86 -17.71
C SER A 179 -28.72 18.65 -16.96
N VAL A 180 -28.43 18.82 -15.66
CA VAL A 180 -27.93 17.74 -14.81
C VAL A 180 -29.07 16.79 -14.46
N LYS A 181 -28.85 15.48 -14.63
CA LYS A 181 -29.87 14.44 -14.42
C LYS A 181 -29.61 13.54 -13.23
N ALA A 182 -28.37 13.42 -12.79
CA ALA A 182 -28.00 12.56 -11.69
C ALA A 182 -26.82 13.12 -10.89
N LEU A 183 -26.80 12.82 -9.60
CA LEU A 183 -25.60 12.80 -8.75
C LEU A 183 -25.16 11.35 -8.61
N LEU A 184 -23.88 11.07 -8.85
CA LEU A 184 -23.30 9.75 -8.66
C LEU A 184 -22.24 9.80 -7.56
N LEU A 185 -22.42 8.94 -6.56
CA LEU A 185 -21.51 8.74 -5.43
C LEU A 185 -20.82 7.39 -5.55
N CYS A 186 -19.64 7.27 -4.95
CA CYS A 186 -19.01 5.99 -4.62
C CYS A 186 -18.96 5.88 -3.10
N ASN A 187 -19.64 4.90 -2.49
CA ASN A 187 -19.78 4.76 -1.05
C ASN A 187 -19.67 3.29 -0.61
N PRO A 188 -18.56 2.83 -0.01
CA PRO A 188 -17.38 3.59 0.34
C PRO A 188 -16.60 4.15 -0.85
N HIS A 189 -15.93 5.28 -0.63
CA HIS A 189 -15.38 6.11 -1.69
C HIS A 189 -14.07 5.63 -2.27
N ASN A 190 -13.95 5.70 -3.60
CA ASN A 190 -12.73 5.48 -4.36
C ASN A 190 -12.27 6.80 -4.98
N PRO A 191 -11.09 7.35 -4.61
CA PRO A 191 -9.94 6.67 -4.00
C PRO A 191 -9.75 6.91 -2.49
N LEU A 192 -10.65 7.63 -1.82
CA LEU A 192 -10.41 8.12 -0.45
C LEU A 192 -10.56 7.05 0.65
N GLY A 193 -11.19 5.91 0.37
CA GLY A 193 -11.32 4.78 1.29
C GLY A 193 -12.21 5.07 2.49
N ARG A 194 -13.18 5.98 2.35
CA ARG A 194 -14.05 6.46 3.42
C ARG A 194 -15.52 6.19 3.11
N CYS A 195 -16.28 5.83 4.14
CA CYS A 195 -17.73 5.78 4.06
C CYS A 195 -18.33 7.19 4.21
N TYR A 196 -19.44 7.45 3.53
CA TYR A 196 -20.22 8.66 3.77
C TYR A 196 -20.98 8.55 5.10
N PRO A 197 -20.94 9.59 5.96
CA PRO A 197 -21.82 9.69 7.11
C PRO A 197 -23.30 9.68 6.68
N ARG A 198 -24.15 9.05 7.49
CA ARG A 198 -25.61 8.98 7.24
C ARG A 198 -26.22 10.36 7.03
N GLU A 199 -25.87 11.33 7.87
CA GLU A 199 -26.39 12.70 7.79
C GLU A 199 -26.07 13.38 6.44
N THR A 200 -24.87 13.15 5.90
CA THR A 200 -24.48 13.64 4.57
C THR A 200 -25.28 12.96 3.47
N LEU A 201 -25.46 11.63 3.54
CA LEU A 201 -26.29 10.89 2.59
C LEU A 201 -27.74 11.41 2.57
N GLU A 202 -28.35 11.62 3.74
CA GLU A 202 -29.71 12.18 3.85
C GLU A 202 -29.80 13.59 3.27
N ALA A 203 -28.78 14.43 3.48
CA ALA A 203 -28.72 15.77 2.92
C ALA A 203 -28.58 15.75 1.38
N LEU A 204 -27.77 14.85 0.83
CA LEU A 204 -27.65 14.64 -0.62
C LEU A 204 -28.96 14.09 -1.23
N MET A 205 -29.67 13.19 -0.54
CA MET A 205 -31.01 12.74 -0.97
C MET A 205 -31.99 13.91 -1.07
N ARG A 206 -32.02 14.79 -0.05
CA ARG A 206 -32.87 16.01 -0.07
C ARG A 206 -32.47 16.96 -1.19
N LEU A 207 -31.18 17.10 -1.49
CA LEU A 207 -30.68 17.90 -2.62
C LEU A 207 -31.18 17.34 -3.96
N CYS A 208 -31.04 16.02 -4.18
CA CYS A 208 -31.53 15.34 -5.38
C CYS A 208 -33.05 15.49 -5.53
N GLN A 209 -33.82 15.34 -4.44
CA GLN A 209 -35.26 15.59 -4.42
C GLN A 209 -35.59 17.05 -4.78
N ARG A 210 -34.89 18.04 -4.20
CA ARG A 210 -35.13 19.47 -4.46
C ARG A 210 -35.03 19.80 -5.95
N TYR A 211 -34.06 19.19 -6.62
CA TYR A 211 -33.78 19.44 -8.04
C TYR A 211 -34.35 18.40 -9.00
N GLN A 212 -35.06 17.40 -8.48
CA GLN A 212 -35.65 16.30 -9.26
C GLN A 212 -34.61 15.60 -10.16
N ILE A 213 -33.45 15.30 -9.57
CA ILE A 213 -32.37 14.53 -10.20
C ILE A 213 -32.19 13.20 -9.47
N HIS A 214 -31.66 12.21 -10.17
CA HIS A 214 -31.38 10.89 -9.62
C HIS A 214 -30.18 10.93 -8.66
N LEU A 215 -30.16 10.02 -7.69
CA LEU A 215 -29.02 9.72 -6.83
C LEU A 215 -28.60 8.27 -7.07
N ILE A 216 -27.39 8.08 -7.59
CA ILE A 216 -26.78 6.78 -7.83
C ILE A 216 -25.68 6.58 -6.78
N SER A 217 -25.84 5.59 -5.90
CA SER A 217 -24.82 5.18 -4.94
C SER A 217 -24.11 3.93 -5.47
N ASP A 218 -22.87 4.07 -5.95
CA ASP A 218 -21.99 2.94 -6.25
C ASP A 218 -21.41 2.39 -4.94
N GLU A 219 -21.99 1.30 -4.46
CA GLU A 219 -21.66 0.67 -3.18
C GLU A 219 -20.78 -0.57 -3.33
N ILE A 220 -20.01 -0.67 -4.42
CA ILE A 220 -19.17 -1.84 -4.75
C ILE A 220 -18.14 -2.25 -3.67
N TYR A 221 -17.88 -1.40 -2.68
CA TYR A 221 -16.98 -1.64 -1.54
C TYR A 221 -17.70 -1.81 -0.19
N ALA A 222 -19.04 -1.96 -0.17
CA ALA A 222 -19.88 -2.01 1.03
C ALA A 222 -19.41 -3.01 2.11
N LEU A 223 -18.86 -4.15 1.70
CA LEU A 223 -18.41 -5.21 2.61
C LEU A 223 -16.90 -5.17 2.86
N SER A 224 -16.15 -4.36 2.13
CA SER A 224 -14.72 -4.04 2.37
C SER A 224 -14.52 -2.94 3.42
N VAL A 225 -15.30 -2.95 4.50
CA VAL A 225 -15.27 -1.96 5.59
C VAL A 225 -14.62 -2.58 6.81
N TYR A 226 -13.52 -2.00 7.29
CA TYR A 226 -12.63 -2.60 8.29
C TYR A 226 -12.21 -1.64 9.41
N GLY A 227 -12.72 -0.40 9.41
CA GLY A 227 -12.56 0.55 10.51
C GLY A 227 -13.45 0.24 11.73
N ASP A 228 -13.17 0.91 12.85
CA ASP A 228 -13.93 0.72 14.09
C ASP A 228 -15.33 1.35 13.96
N THR A 229 -16.38 0.60 14.31
CA THR A 229 -17.79 1.03 14.16
C THR A 229 -18.14 2.28 14.96
N SER A 230 -17.33 2.60 15.97
CA SER A 230 -17.39 3.81 16.79
C SER A 230 -17.13 5.12 16.02
N SER A 231 -16.50 5.05 14.84
CA SER A 231 -16.11 6.20 14.02
C SER A 231 -17.06 6.52 12.85
N GLY A 232 -18.28 5.98 12.88
CA GLY A 232 -19.23 6.06 11.77
C GLY A 232 -18.95 4.93 10.78
N GLY A 233 -19.68 3.82 10.93
CA GLY A 233 -19.58 2.67 10.03
C GLY A 233 -20.16 2.95 8.63
N PHE A 234 -20.18 1.91 7.79
CA PHE A 234 -20.84 1.98 6.50
C PHE A 234 -22.36 2.08 6.68
N ALA A 235 -22.95 3.08 6.04
CA ALA A 235 -24.39 3.19 5.85
C ALA A 235 -24.67 3.08 4.35
N SER A 236 -25.41 2.05 3.95
CA SER A 236 -25.98 2.01 2.60
C SER A 236 -27.04 3.09 2.46
N ILE A 237 -27.16 3.69 1.28
CA ILE A 237 -28.28 4.58 0.96
C ILE A 237 -29.65 3.86 1.11
N LEU A 238 -29.67 2.53 0.97
CA LEU A 238 -30.89 1.72 1.16
C LEU A 238 -31.33 1.66 2.63
N SER A 239 -30.41 1.87 3.58
CA SER A 239 -30.69 1.87 5.02
C SER A 239 -31.36 3.15 5.52
N ILE A 240 -31.65 4.08 4.62
CA ILE A 240 -32.32 5.34 4.90
C ILE A 240 -33.73 5.26 4.33
N ASP A 241 -34.74 5.44 5.18
CA ASP A 241 -36.13 5.54 4.72
C ASP A 241 -36.33 6.89 4.01
N PRO A 242 -36.65 6.91 2.70
CA PRO A 242 -36.85 8.16 1.99
C PRO A 242 -38.15 8.88 2.38
N ALA A 243 -39.15 8.19 2.94
CA ALA A 243 -40.45 8.77 3.22
C ALA A 243 -40.41 9.88 4.31
N PRO A 244 -39.75 9.71 5.46
CA PRO A 244 -39.54 10.78 6.43
C PRO A 244 -38.73 11.97 5.90
N LEU A 245 -37.93 11.77 4.84
CA LEU A 245 -37.13 12.82 4.21
C LEU A 245 -37.91 13.61 3.15
N GLY A 246 -39.11 13.15 2.78
CA GLY A 246 -39.88 13.69 1.65
C GLY A 246 -39.22 13.43 0.29
N VAL A 247 -38.39 12.39 0.20
CA VAL A 247 -37.65 12.02 -1.00
C VAL A 247 -38.43 10.97 -1.78
N ASP A 248 -38.55 11.13 -3.09
CA ASP A 248 -39.13 10.10 -3.94
C ASP A 248 -38.19 8.88 -4.03
N PRO A 249 -38.58 7.68 -3.57
CA PRO A 249 -37.76 6.47 -3.70
C PRO A 249 -37.39 6.13 -5.15
N ALA A 250 -38.13 6.62 -6.14
CA ALA A 250 -37.82 6.43 -7.56
C ALA A 250 -36.61 7.23 -8.05
N LEU A 251 -36.05 8.14 -7.24
CA LEU A 251 -34.82 8.87 -7.56
C LEU A 251 -33.56 8.15 -7.04
N VAL A 252 -33.68 7.13 -6.19
CA VAL A 252 -32.53 6.53 -5.49
C VAL A 252 -32.20 5.15 -6.08
N HIS A 253 -30.92 4.97 -6.43
CA HIS A 253 -30.41 3.77 -7.11
C HIS A 253 -29.11 3.30 -6.48
N VAL A 254 -28.90 1.99 -6.40
CA VAL A 254 -27.64 1.40 -5.91
C VAL A 254 -27.00 0.53 -6.98
N LEU A 255 -25.69 0.67 -7.13
CA LEU A 255 -24.85 -0.26 -7.89
C LEU A 255 -24.04 -1.11 -6.91
N TYR A 256 -24.00 -2.42 -7.14
CA TYR A 256 -23.19 -3.35 -6.35
C TYR A 256 -22.66 -4.50 -7.21
N GLY A 257 -21.86 -5.41 -6.67
CA GLY A 257 -21.38 -6.56 -7.42
C GLY A 257 -20.32 -7.41 -6.74
N MET A 258 -19.85 -8.41 -7.46
CA MET A 258 -18.93 -9.43 -6.93
C MET A 258 -17.45 -9.03 -7.04
N SER A 259 -17.15 -7.93 -7.74
CA SER A 259 -15.78 -7.68 -8.22
C SER A 259 -14.77 -7.34 -7.13
N LYS A 260 -15.20 -6.70 -6.04
CA LYS A 260 -14.30 -6.17 -5.00
C LYS A 260 -14.45 -6.96 -3.71
N ASP A 261 -15.64 -6.89 -3.11
CA ASP A 261 -15.94 -7.49 -1.82
C ASP A 261 -15.83 -9.03 -1.81
N PHE A 262 -16.09 -9.67 -2.95
CA PHE A 262 -15.95 -11.13 -3.11
C PHE A 262 -14.67 -11.55 -3.85
N ALA A 263 -13.72 -10.64 -4.10
CA ALA A 263 -12.50 -10.91 -4.86
C ALA A 263 -12.72 -11.54 -6.26
N ALA A 264 -13.90 -11.32 -6.86
CA ALA A 264 -14.37 -12.06 -8.04
C ALA A 264 -14.48 -11.18 -9.29
N ALA A 265 -13.51 -10.29 -9.52
CA ALA A 265 -13.53 -9.39 -10.68
C ALA A 265 -13.66 -10.16 -12.01
N GLY A 266 -13.07 -11.34 -12.13
CA GLY A 266 -13.16 -12.18 -13.33
C GLY A 266 -14.56 -12.71 -13.65
N LEU A 267 -15.48 -12.81 -12.68
CA LEU A 267 -16.85 -13.28 -12.92
C LEU A 267 -17.71 -12.26 -13.67
N ARG A 268 -17.26 -11.00 -13.75
CA ARG A 268 -17.99 -9.91 -14.41
C ARG A 268 -19.47 -9.84 -14.01
N LEU A 269 -19.74 -9.76 -12.71
CA LEU A 269 -21.11 -9.63 -12.18
C LEU A 269 -21.27 -8.39 -11.32
N GLY A 270 -22.24 -7.57 -11.70
CA GLY A 270 -22.70 -6.42 -10.94
C GLY A 270 -24.22 -6.31 -11.07
N CYS A 271 -24.86 -5.74 -10.06
CA CYS A 271 -26.30 -5.52 -10.03
C CYS A 271 -26.67 -4.05 -9.81
N LEU A 272 -27.74 -3.63 -10.48
CA LEU A 272 -28.47 -2.40 -10.17
C LEU A 272 -29.67 -2.76 -9.30
N ILE A 273 -29.87 -1.97 -8.24
CA ILE A 273 -31.02 -2.04 -7.34
C ILE A 273 -31.78 -0.72 -7.47
N SER A 274 -33.05 -0.78 -7.87
CA SER A 274 -33.86 0.42 -8.07
C SER A 274 -35.35 0.16 -7.88
N ARG A 275 -36.05 1.16 -7.33
CA ARG A 275 -37.53 1.18 -7.20
C ARG A 275 -38.21 1.91 -8.36
N ASN A 276 -37.46 2.48 -9.28
CA ASN A 276 -37.99 3.20 -10.42
C ASN A 276 -38.35 2.23 -11.54
N GLU A 277 -39.65 1.94 -11.70
CA GLU A 277 -40.14 0.96 -12.66
C GLU A 277 -39.76 1.30 -14.11
N LYS A 278 -39.84 2.58 -14.50
CA LYS A 278 -39.49 3.02 -15.86
C LYS A 278 -38.00 2.87 -16.12
N PHE A 279 -37.16 3.25 -15.15
CA PHE A 279 -35.72 3.08 -15.26
C PHE A 279 -35.35 1.59 -15.29
N MET A 280 -35.96 0.76 -14.45
CA MET A 280 -35.76 -0.69 -14.49
C MET A 280 -36.15 -1.29 -15.85
N GLN A 281 -37.29 -0.90 -16.43
CA GLN A 281 -37.70 -1.34 -17.78
C GLN A 281 -36.70 -0.91 -18.87
N ALA A 282 -36.21 0.32 -18.82
CA ALA A 282 -35.18 0.80 -19.74
C ALA A 282 -33.86 0.03 -19.59
N ALA A 283 -33.41 -0.16 -18.34
CA ALA A 283 -32.20 -0.88 -18.02
C ALA A 283 -32.28 -2.37 -18.43
N LEU A 284 -33.41 -3.03 -18.19
CA LEU A 284 -33.70 -4.38 -18.68
C LEU A 284 -33.63 -4.46 -20.21
N SER A 285 -34.16 -3.46 -20.91
CA SER A 285 -34.17 -3.44 -22.37
C SER A 285 -32.75 -3.34 -22.96
N ILE A 286 -31.89 -2.51 -22.39
CA ILE A 286 -30.51 -2.34 -22.86
C ILE A 286 -29.57 -3.45 -22.35
N SER A 287 -29.92 -4.13 -21.24
CA SER A 287 -29.12 -5.22 -20.64
C SER A 287 -28.77 -6.35 -21.61
N ARG A 288 -29.53 -6.52 -22.71
CA ARG A 288 -29.23 -7.45 -23.80
C ARG A 288 -27.78 -7.32 -24.33
N PHE A 289 -27.21 -6.12 -24.32
CA PHE A 289 -25.83 -5.86 -24.77
C PHE A 289 -24.80 -5.93 -23.64
N HIS A 290 -25.27 -6.14 -22.41
CA HIS A 290 -24.51 -6.13 -21.17
C HIS A 290 -24.68 -7.45 -20.39
N TRP A 291 -25.03 -8.52 -21.10
CA TRP A 291 -25.44 -9.81 -20.54
C TRP A 291 -24.30 -10.49 -19.73
N PRO A 292 -24.51 -10.83 -18.45
CA PRO A 292 -23.56 -11.65 -17.70
C PRO A 292 -23.62 -13.12 -18.13
N SER A 293 -22.48 -13.82 -18.14
CA SER A 293 -22.47 -15.26 -18.45
C SER A 293 -23.30 -16.05 -17.42
N GLU A 294 -24.14 -16.97 -17.89
CA GLU A 294 -24.96 -17.81 -17.01
C GLU A 294 -24.12 -18.72 -16.10
N ILE A 295 -22.91 -19.11 -16.53
CA ILE A 295 -21.95 -19.81 -15.66
C ILE A 295 -21.54 -18.91 -14.49
N SER A 296 -21.27 -17.64 -14.77
CA SER A 296 -20.91 -16.68 -13.72
C SER A 296 -22.11 -16.44 -12.80
N CYS A 297 -23.32 -16.31 -13.36
CA CYS A 297 -24.56 -16.19 -12.57
C CYS A 297 -24.72 -17.38 -11.64
N SER A 298 -24.55 -18.61 -12.15
CA SER A 298 -24.70 -19.84 -11.38
C SER A 298 -23.66 -19.96 -10.24
N ILE A 299 -22.40 -19.57 -10.50
CA ILE A 299 -21.34 -19.53 -9.49
C ILE A 299 -21.69 -18.49 -8.41
N ALA A 300 -22.10 -17.29 -8.80
CA ALA A 300 -22.49 -16.24 -7.85
C ALA A 300 -23.71 -16.68 -7.03
N THR A 301 -24.71 -17.32 -7.63
CA THR A 301 -25.85 -17.89 -6.90
C THR A 301 -25.40 -18.90 -5.84
N ALA A 302 -24.50 -19.82 -6.21
CA ALA A 302 -23.98 -20.80 -5.26
C ALA A 302 -23.18 -20.17 -4.10
N ILE A 303 -22.49 -19.05 -4.33
CA ILE A 303 -21.82 -18.27 -3.28
C ILE A 303 -22.87 -17.58 -2.40
N LEU A 304 -23.80 -16.85 -3.02
CA LEU A 304 -24.76 -15.99 -2.31
C LEU A 304 -25.79 -16.78 -1.48
N GLU A 305 -26.01 -18.06 -1.79
CA GLU A 305 -26.88 -18.94 -1.00
C GLU A 305 -26.15 -19.63 0.17
N ASP A 306 -24.82 -19.60 0.21
CA ASP A 306 -24.03 -20.18 1.30
C ASP A 306 -23.70 -19.10 2.33
N HIS A 307 -24.67 -18.78 3.18
CA HIS A 307 -24.57 -17.66 4.11
C HIS A 307 -23.40 -17.83 5.11
N GLN A 308 -23.14 -19.07 5.54
CA GLN A 308 -22.03 -19.37 6.44
C GLN A 308 -20.69 -19.04 5.77
N PHE A 309 -20.50 -19.47 4.52
CA PHE A 309 -19.30 -19.12 3.76
C PHE A 309 -19.15 -17.60 3.61
N ILE A 310 -20.23 -16.88 3.29
CA ILE A 310 -20.19 -15.42 3.13
C ILE A 310 -19.77 -14.73 4.44
N ASP A 311 -20.35 -15.11 5.57
CA ASP A 311 -20.01 -14.55 6.88
C ASP A 311 -18.52 -14.76 7.19
N ASP A 312 -18.04 -15.99 7.05
CA ASP A 312 -16.64 -16.33 7.31
C ASP A 312 -15.70 -15.59 6.35
N PHE A 313 -16.06 -15.54 5.05
CA PHE A 313 -15.29 -14.89 4.00
C PHE A 313 -15.16 -13.37 4.25
N ILE A 314 -16.27 -12.69 4.56
CA ILE A 314 -16.27 -11.24 4.81
C ILE A 314 -15.49 -10.93 6.09
N GLN A 315 -15.69 -11.70 7.17
CA GLN A 315 -14.95 -11.50 8.42
C GLN A 315 -13.44 -11.66 8.22
N GLN A 316 -13.03 -12.72 7.52
CA GLN A 316 -11.63 -12.94 7.18
C GLN A 316 -11.08 -11.81 6.30
N SER A 317 -11.82 -11.42 5.26
CA SER A 317 -11.44 -10.32 4.36
C SER A 317 -11.22 -9.02 5.12
N ARG A 318 -12.18 -8.60 5.96
CA ARG A 318 -12.09 -7.37 6.77
C ARG A 318 -10.89 -7.40 7.72
N LYS A 319 -10.61 -8.54 8.35
CA LYS A 319 -9.44 -8.70 9.23
C LYS A 319 -8.13 -8.53 8.45
N LEU A 320 -8.02 -9.15 7.28
CA LEU A 320 -6.83 -9.07 6.43
C LEU A 320 -6.64 -7.66 5.85
N LEU A 321 -7.71 -7.04 5.36
CA LEU A 321 -7.69 -5.65 4.87
C LEU A 321 -7.27 -4.67 5.97
N ARG A 322 -7.80 -4.79 7.19
CA ARG A 322 -7.38 -3.98 8.33
C ARG A 322 -5.88 -4.13 8.61
N SER A 323 -5.41 -5.37 8.70
CA SER A 323 -4.01 -5.69 8.98
C SER A 323 -3.07 -5.15 7.89
N GLN A 324 -3.47 -5.25 6.62
CA GLN A 324 -2.69 -4.69 5.50
C GLN A 324 -2.69 -3.16 5.50
N ARG A 325 -3.84 -2.53 5.77
CA ARG A 325 -3.95 -1.08 5.88
C ARG A 325 -3.10 -0.55 7.03
N ASP A 326 -3.21 -1.13 8.22
CA ASP A 326 -2.48 -0.70 9.43
C ASP A 326 -0.96 -0.79 9.20
N PHE A 327 -0.51 -1.84 8.52
CA PHE A 327 0.87 -1.97 8.12
C PHE A 327 1.31 -0.90 7.11
N ALA A 328 0.55 -0.72 6.02
CA ALA A 328 0.88 0.29 5.01
C ALA A 328 0.95 1.69 5.62
N VAL A 329 -0.02 2.01 6.48
CA VAL A 329 -0.04 3.26 7.27
C VAL A 329 1.22 3.41 8.09
N ARG A 330 1.62 2.39 8.85
CA ARG A 330 2.84 2.45 9.66
C ARG A 330 4.07 2.76 8.80
N ILE A 331 4.22 2.09 7.66
CA ILE A 331 5.34 2.34 6.74
C ILE A 331 5.29 3.76 6.16
N LEU A 332 4.11 4.27 5.79
CA LEU A 332 3.95 5.64 5.31
C LEU A 332 4.28 6.67 6.40
N GLU A 333 3.86 6.43 7.64
CA GLU A 333 4.15 7.30 8.78
C GLU A 333 5.64 7.27 9.14
N GLU A 334 6.26 6.09 9.17
CA GLU A 334 7.71 5.94 9.33
C GLU A 334 8.45 6.70 8.23
N ALA A 335 7.98 6.63 6.98
CA ALA A 335 8.54 7.35 5.82
C ALA A 335 8.22 8.86 5.78
N GLY A 336 7.36 9.36 6.67
CA GLY A 336 6.91 10.76 6.65
C GLY A 336 6.08 11.12 5.41
N ILE A 337 5.45 10.14 4.75
CA ILE A 337 4.60 10.33 3.57
C ILE A 337 3.17 10.60 4.04
N PRO A 338 2.60 11.81 3.79
CA PRO A 338 1.22 12.10 4.15
C PRO A 338 0.24 11.28 3.32
N TYR A 339 -0.96 11.08 3.86
CA TYR A 339 -2.04 10.36 3.20
C TYR A 339 -3.40 10.82 3.74
N ALA A 340 -4.46 10.58 2.98
CA ALA A 340 -5.82 10.94 3.36
C ALA A 340 -6.23 10.19 4.65
N ARG A 341 -6.61 10.94 5.68
CA ARG A 341 -7.00 10.40 6.98
C ARG A 341 -8.44 9.88 6.95
N GLY A 342 -8.78 9.03 7.93
CA GLY A 342 -10.14 8.48 8.09
C GLY A 342 -10.44 7.25 7.21
N CYS A 343 -9.46 6.74 6.45
CA CYS A 343 -9.66 5.54 5.63
C CYS A 343 -10.11 4.35 6.50
N ASN A 344 -11.36 3.92 6.29
CA ASN A 344 -12.06 2.89 7.04
C ASN A 344 -12.64 1.77 6.15
N ALA A 345 -12.45 1.87 4.84
CA ALA A 345 -12.99 0.95 3.86
C ALA A 345 -12.18 0.89 2.54
N GLY A 346 -12.58 0.01 1.64
CA GLY A 346 -11.97 -0.15 0.31
C GLY A 346 -10.72 -1.03 0.32
N LEU A 347 -9.86 -0.84 -0.67
CA LEU A 347 -8.69 -1.70 -0.91
C LEU A 347 -7.38 -0.90 -0.99
N PHE A 348 -7.45 0.38 -0.61
CA PHE A 348 -6.46 1.37 -1.00
C PHE A 348 -6.28 2.51 0.00
N LEU A 349 -5.13 3.16 -0.11
CA LEU A 349 -4.80 4.43 0.54
C LEU A 349 -4.56 5.50 -0.53
N TRP A 350 -4.96 6.73 -0.23
CA TRP A 350 -4.70 7.90 -1.07
C TRP A 350 -3.54 8.68 -0.45
N ILE A 351 -2.35 8.55 -1.04
CA ILE A 351 -1.10 9.11 -0.51
C ILE A 351 -0.75 10.43 -1.21
N ASP A 352 -0.06 11.31 -0.50
CA ASP A 352 0.38 12.61 -0.97
C ASP A 352 1.91 12.60 -1.20
N LEU A 353 2.30 12.60 -2.46
CA LEU A 353 3.68 12.73 -2.94
C LEU A 353 3.92 14.11 -3.59
N SER A 354 3.12 15.13 -3.27
CA SER A 354 3.30 16.50 -3.78
C SER A 354 4.70 17.06 -3.51
N LYS A 355 5.30 16.70 -2.37
CA LYS A 355 6.70 17.06 -2.02
C LYS A 355 7.75 16.41 -2.94
N CYS A 356 7.38 15.39 -3.72
CA CYS A 356 8.24 14.73 -4.68
C CYS A 356 8.11 15.30 -6.10
N LEU A 357 7.22 16.28 -6.32
CA LEU A 357 7.14 17.00 -7.59
C LEU A 357 8.43 17.82 -7.80
N ASP A 358 8.94 17.85 -9.03
CA ASP A 358 10.15 18.59 -9.38
C ASP A 358 9.79 20.08 -9.54
N PRO A 359 10.25 20.96 -8.65
CA PRO A 359 9.86 22.37 -8.66
C PRO A 359 10.23 23.07 -9.98
N ARG A 360 11.27 22.60 -10.68
CA ARG A 360 11.69 23.15 -11.98
C ARG A 360 10.68 22.81 -13.08
N ILE A 361 10.08 21.62 -13.03
CA ILE A 361 9.03 21.22 -13.98
C ILE A 361 7.72 21.94 -13.62
N VAL A 362 7.41 22.05 -12.33
CA VAL A 362 6.25 22.82 -11.85
C VAL A 362 6.30 24.26 -12.37
N GLU A 363 7.44 24.95 -12.24
CA GLU A 363 7.62 26.31 -12.73
C GLU A 363 7.54 26.41 -14.27
N ALA A 364 8.13 25.46 -14.98
CA ALA A 364 8.23 25.52 -16.44
C ALA A 364 6.97 25.04 -17.20
N LYS A 365 6.24 24.06 -16.65
CA LYS A 365 5.15 23.35 -17.33
C LYS A 365 3.90 23.14 -16.48
N GLY A 366 4.00 23.24 -15.15
CA GLY A 366 2.89 23.06 -14.22
C GLY A 366 2.93 21.74 -13.44
N GLU A 367 2.07 21.63 -12.44
CA GLU A 367 2.09 20.53 -11.46
C GLU A 367 1.76 19.17 -12.08
N TRP A 368 0.82 19.11 -13.04
CA TRP A 368 0.41 17.87 -13.69
C TRP A 368 1.51 17.26 -14.56
N ASP A 369 2.30 18.08 -15.27
CA ASP A 369 3.49 17.62 -16.00
C ASP A 369 4.54 17.05 -15.03
N SER A 370 4.70 17.66 -13.85
CA SER A 370 5.58 17.12 -12.83
C SER A 370 5.06 15.81 -12.21
N GLU A 371 3.75 15.63 -12.07
CA GLU A 371 3.15 14.37 -11.60
C GLU A 371 3.33 13.26 -12.64
N LEU A 372 3.22 13.59 -13.93
CA LEU A 372 3.50 12.65 -15.02
C LEU A 372 4.97 12.19 -14.98
N GLU A 373 5.92 13.12 -14.82
CA GLU A 373 7.34 12.80 -14.64
C GLU A 373 7.57 11.92 -13.40
N LEU A 374 6.95 12.26 -12.26
CA LEU A 374 7.03 11.45 -11.04
C LEU A 374 6.47 10.03 -11.28
N SER A 375 5.36 9.90 -12.01
CA SER A 375 4.79 8.60 -12.37
C SER A 375 5.76 7.78 -13.22
N GLN A 376 6.47 8.41 -14.16
CA GLN A 376 7.51 7.75 -14.96
C GLN A 376 8.72 7.34 -14.12
N LYS A 377 9.14 8.16 -13.16
CA LYS A 377 10.21 7.83 -12.20
C LYS A 377 9.84 6.65 -11.31
N LEU A 378 8.61 6.61 -10.78
CA LEU A 378 8.09 5.46 -10.02
C LEU A 378 8.12 4.18 -10.88
N GLN A 379 7.68 4.27 -12.13
CA GLN A 379 7.75 3.12 -13.04
C GLN A 379 9.19 2.68 -13.34
N ALA A 380 10.14 3.61 -13.44
CA ALA A 380 11.54 3.31 -13.68
C ALA A 380 12.20 2.57 -12.49
N ILE A 381 11.76 2.83 -11.27
CA ILE A 381 12.18 2.09 -10.06
C ILE A 381 11.31 0.86 -9.77
N GLY A 382 10.46 0.47 -10.73
CA GLY A 382 9.69 -0.76 -10.66
C GLY A 382 8.43 -0.69 -9.80
N VAL A 383 7.81 0.48 -9.69
CA VAL A 383 6.49 0.66 -9.05
C VAL A 383 5.50 1.34 -9.98
N GLU A 384 4.29 0.81 -10.05
CA GLU A 384 3.19 1.40 -10.79
C GLU A 384 2.05 1.78 -9.83
N MET A 385 1.59 3.03 -9.90
CA MET A 385 0.45 3.56 -9.13
C MET A 385 -0.41 4.42 -10.05
N SER A 386 -1.70 4.53 -9.72
CA SER A 386 -2.57 5.49 -10.40
C SER A 386 -2.45 6.87 -9.74
N SER A 387 -2.27 7.91 -10.56
CA SER A 387 -2.00 9.28 -10.09
C SER A 387 -3.28 10.11 -9.89
N GLY A 388 -3.14 11.27 -9.27
CA GLY A 388 -4.19 12.27 -9.01
C GLY A 388 -4.90 12.68 -10.29
N TYR A 389 -4.14 12.86 -11.37
CA TYR A 389 -4.67 13.20 -12.69
C TYR A 389 -5.69 12.16 -13.17
N ALA A 390 -5.38 10.86 -13.03
CA ALA A 390 -6.28 9.79 -13.45
C ALA A 390 -7.58 9.73 -12.62
N TYR A 391 -7.57 10.30 -11.41
CA TYR A 391 -8.71 10.36 -10.49
C TYR A 391 -9.39 11.73 -10.47
N HIS A 392 -9.02 12.63 -11.39
CA HIS A 392 -9.50 14.02 -11.41
C HIS A 392 -9.39 14.69 -10.04
N ASN A 393 -8.26 14.50 -9.35
CA ASN A 393 -7.99 15.20 -8.11
C ASN A 393 -7.87 16.73 -8.36
N GLU A 394 -8.10 17.54 -7.33
CA GLU A 394 -8.03 19.00 -7.47
C GLU A 394 -6.59 19.51 -7.67
N THR A 395 -5.62 18.85 -7.05
CA THR A 395 -4.19 19.20 -7.13
C THR A 395 -3.35 17.99 -7.50
N ALA A 396 -2.17 18.22 -8.07
CA ALA A 396 -1.25 17.14 -8.43
C ALA A 396 -0.50 16.59 -7.22
N GLY A 397 0.16 15.44 -7.41
CA GLY A 397 1.03 14.81 -6.43
C GLY A 397 0.37 13.70 -5.63
N TRP A 398 -0.92 13.44 -5.82
CA TRP A 398 -1.62 12.37 -5.10
C TRP A 398 -1.58 11.05 -5.85
N PHE A 399 -1.50 9.92 -5.15
CA PHE A 399 -1.43 8.59 -5.75
C PHE A 399 -2.25 7.58 -4.95
N ARG A 400 -2.82 6.59 -5.64
CA ARG A 400 -3.51 5.47 -4.99
C ARG A 400 -2.57 4.29 -4.81
N VAL A 401 -2.44 3.82 -3.57
CA VAL A 401 -1.74 2.59 -3.21
C VAL A 401 -2.76 1.51 -2.89
N ILE A 402 -2.65 0.34 -3.53
CA ILE A 402 -3.48 -0.83 -3.22
C ILE A 402 -2.75 -1.65 -2.15
N PHE A 403 -3.34 -1.80 -0.96
CA PHE A 403 -2.74 -2.60 0.11
C PHE A 403 -3.26 -4.04 0.13
N SER A 404 -4.28 -4.37 -0.67
CA SER A 404 -4.89 -5.70 -0.72
C SER A 404 -4.11 -6.71 -1.57
N VAL A 405 -2.78 -6.68 -1.48
CA VAL A 405 -1.81 -7.59 -2.13
C VAL A 405 -1.07 -8.42 -1.07
N GLU A 406 -0.29 -9.44 -1.46
CA GLU A 406 0.57 -10.17 -0.51
C GLU A 406 1.51 -9.22 0.27
N ARG A 407 1.84 -9.57 1.53
CA ARG A 407 2.60 -8.73 2.47
C ARG A 407 3.94 -8.29 1.87
N GLU A 408 4.67 -9.22 1.29
CA GLU A 408 5.99 -9.03 0.70
C GLU A 408 5.94 -8.12 -0.54
N ILE A 409 4.84 -8.18 -1.31
CA ILE A 409 4.62 -7.30 -2.48
C ILE A 409 4.34 -5.88 -2.00
N LEU A 410 3.50 -5.72 -0.97
CA LEU A 410 3.21 -4.42 -0.37
C LEU A 410 4.47 -3.79 0.22
N GLU A 411 5.25 -4.57 0.97
CA GLU A 411 6.54 -4.17 1.54
C GLU A 411 7.51 -3.69 0.48
N GLU A 412 7.73 -4.49 -0.56
CA GLU A 412 8.62 -4.14 -1.65
C GLU A 412 8.14 -2.87 -2.37
N GLY A 413 6.86 -2.79 -2.69
CA GLY A 413 6.30 -1.65 -3.39
C GLY A 413 6.43 -0.37 -2.60
N LEU A 414 6.13 -0.40 -1.29
CA LEU A 414 6.31 0.76 -0.41
C LEU A 414 7.79 1.10 -0.20
N ALA A 415 8.67 0.11 -0.07
CA ALA A 415 10.11 0.33 0.06
C ALA A 415 10.70 1.02 -1.18
N ARG A 416 10.29 0.60 -2.39
CA ARG A 416 10.66 1.26 -3.64
C ARG A 416 10.05 2.66 -3.77
N SER A 417 8.77 2.82 -3.38
CA SER A 417 8.00 4.07 -3.53
C SER A 417 8.32 5.12 -2.49
N SER A 418 8.94 4.72 -1.38
CA SER A 418 9.57 5.63 -0.45
C SER A 418 10.70 6.30 -1.21
N VAL A 419 10.39 7.39 -1.91
CA VAL A 419 11.33 8.18 -2.71
C VAL A 419 12.50 8.51 -1.81
N ARG A 420 13.55 7.68 -1.91
CA ARG A 420 14.64 7.50 -0.94
C ARG A 420 14.18 7.00 0.42
N ALA A 421 14.37 5.69 0.65
CA ALA A 421 14.48 5.10 1.99
C ALA A 421 15.05 6.13 2.97
N LEU A 422 14.27 6.46 4.01
CA LEU A 422 14.86 7.09 5.18
C LEU A 422 16.04 6.21 5.61
N PRO A 423 17.22 6.78 5.87
CA PRO A 423 18.34 5.99 6.30
C PRO A 423 17.91 5.21 7.54
N LYS A 424 18.13 3.89 7.51
CA LYS A 424 17.93 3.04 8.68
C LYS A 424 18.67 3.69 9.85
N MET A 425 17.93 4.15 10.85
CA MET A 425 18.52 4.76 12.03
C MET A 425 19.06 3.67 12.94
N TYR A 426 20.29 3.85 13.40
CA TYR A 426 20.95 2.93 14.33
C TYR A 426 20.58 3.30 15.78
N THR A 427 20.48 2.29 16.63
CA THR A 427 20.26 2.44 18.07
C THR A 427 21.37 1.74 18.83
N LEU A 428 21.62 2.17 20.07
CA LEU A 428 22.64 1.56 20.91
C LEU A 428 22.24 0.11 21.22
N PRO A 429 23.01 -0.90 20.76
CA PRO A 429 22.71 -2.29 21.06
C PRO A 429 22.76 -2.52 22.56
N PRO A 430 21.86 -3.31 23.17
CA PRO A 430 22.01 -3.69 24.56
C PRO A 430 23.26 -4.58 24.73
N LEU A 431 23.95 -4.43 25.86
CA LEU A 431 25.02 -5.36 26.23
C LEU A 431 24.41 -6.75 26.51
N PRO A 432 25.10 -7.85 26.16
CA PRO A 432 24.62 -9.21 26.44
C PRO A 432 24.84 -9.63 27.90
N TYR A 433 25.42 -8.77 28.73
CA TYR A 433 25.73 -8.98 30.15
C TYR A 433 25.61 -7.65 30.92
N ASP A 434 25.53 -7.74 32.25
CA ASP A 434 25.49 -6.57 33.14
C ASP A 434 26.81 -5.79 33.13
N TYR A 435 26.78 -4.51 33.50
CA TYR A 435 27.95 -3.61 33.40
C TYR A 435 29.15 -4.04 34.26
N ASP A 436 28.90 -4.70 35.38
CA ASP A 436 29.92 -5.24 36.31
C ASP A 436 30.32 -6.69 36.01
N ALA A 437 29.71 -7.34 35.01
CA ALA A 437 29.90 -8.77 34.74
C ALA A 437 31.34 -9.14 34.30
N LEU A 438 32.14 -8.16 33.87
CA LEU A 438 33.52 -8.35 33.43
C LEU A 438 34.56 -7.97 34.49
N GLU A 439 34.13 -7.62 35.71
CA GLU A 439 35.06 -7.35 36.81
C GLU A 439 35.85 -8.61 37.22
N PRO A 440 37.12 -8.46 37.65
CA PRO A 440 37.88 -7.22 37.78
C PRO A 440 38.59 -6.77 36.48
N VAL A 441 38.38 -7.47 35.36
CA VAL A 441 39.14 -7.26 34.11
C VAL A 441 38.75 -5.96 33.41
N ILE A 442 37.46 -5.65 33.36
CA ILE A 442 36.95 -4.34 32.92
C ILE A 442 35.99 -3.83 33.99
N SER A 443 36.26 -2.65 34.55
CA SER A 443 35.43 -2.07 35.61
C SER A 443 34.05 -1.67 35.10
N SER A 444 33.04 -1.74 35.98
CA SER A 444 31.67 -1.31 35.66
C SER A 444 31.60 0.14 35.18
N GLU A 445 32.45 1.02 35.73
CA GLU A 445 32.55 2.42 35.34
C GLU A 445 33.04 2.58 33.89
N ILE A 446 34.11 1.87 33.49
CA ILE A 446 34.61 1.88 32.11
C ILE A 446 33.55 1.31 31.16
N MET A 447 32.95 0.17 31.51
CA MET A 447 31.91 -0.44 30.68
C MET A 447 30.74 0.51 30.43
N THR A 448 30.29 1.19 31.49
CA THR A 448 29.19 2.16 31.41
C THR A 448 29.55 3.34 30.52
N LEU A 449 30.72 3.95 30.74
CA LEU A 449 31.17 5.10 29.95
C LEU A 449 31.38 4.71 28.47
N HIS A 450 32.09 3.61 28.22
CA HIS A 450 32.44 3.16 26.89
C HIS A 450 31.20 2.82 26.06
N HIS A 451 30.22 2.15 26.68
CA HIS A 451 28.96 1.80 26.02
C HIS A 451 28.00 3.00 25.90
N GLN A 452 27.61 3.62 27.01
CA GLN A 452 26.52 4.61 27.03
C GLN A 452 26.94 5.98 26.53
N LYS A 453 28.23 6.31 26.55
CA LYS A 453 28.74 7.61 26.07
C LYS A 453 29.42 7.47 24.73
N HIS A 454 30.48 6.67 24.61
CA HIS A 454 31.30 6.62 23.41
C HIS A 454 30.57 5.94 22.24
N HIS A 455 30.06 4.71 22.43
CA HIS A 455 29.28 4.02 21.38
C HIS A 455 28.01 4.80 21.01
N GLN A 456 27.28 5.34 21.99
CA GLN A 456 26.12 6.20 21.76
C GLN A 456 26.46 7.47 20.95
N THR A 457 27.63 8.07 21.18
CA THR A 457 28.08 9.26 20.43
C THR A 457 28.32 8.92 18.97
N TYR A 458 28.96 7.79 18.67
CA TYR A 458 29.13 7.33 17.28
C TYR A 458 27.79 7.12 16.60
N ILE A 459 26.83 6.47 17.26
CA ILE A 459 25.48 6.25 16.71
C ILE A 459 24.75 7.57 16.45
N THR A 460 24.80 8.49 17.41
CA THR A 460 24.16 9.82 17.29
C THR A 460 24.71 10.57 16.08
N ASN A 461 26.04 10.61 15.94
CA ASN A 461 26.72 11.30 14.85
C ASN A 461 26.54 10.60 13.49
N LEU A 462 26.47 9.27 13.47
CA LEU A 462 26.19 8.47 12.28
C LEU A 462 24.78 8.78 11.75
N ASN A 463 23.76 8.71 12.61
CA ASN A 463 22.38 9.00 12.24
C ASN A 463 22.22 10.43 11.71
N ALA A 464 22.88 11.41 12.35
CA ALA A 464 22.92 12.79 11.87
C ALA A 464 23.58 12.91 10.48
N ALA A 465 24.70 12.20 10.25
CA ALA A 465 25.39 12.22 8.96
C ALA A 465 24.58 11.56 7.84
N LEU A 466 23.91 10.44 8.12
CA LEU A 466 23.04 9.75 7.16
C LEU A 466 21.81 10.60 6.80
N SER A 467 21.21 11.28 7.79
CA SER A 467 20.11 12.24 7.55
C SER A 467 20.54 13.40 6.63
N ALA A 468 21.74 13.95 6.87
CA ALA A 468 22.32 14.98 6.02
C ALA A 468 22.66 14.46 4.62
N GLN A 469 23.16 13.22 4.50
CA GLN A 469 23.48 12.59 3.23
C GLN A 469 22.23 12.38 2.39
N GLN A 470 21.12 11.98 3.01
CA GLN A 470 19.83 11.87 2.33
C GLN A 470 19.40 13.23 1.78
N SER A 471 19.45 14.28 2.61
CA SER A 471 19.08 15.65 2.20
C SER A 471 19.94 16.14 1.02
N ALA A 472 21.26 15.93 1.09
CA ALA A 472 22.19 16.29 0.02
C ALA A 472 22.00 15.45 -1.25
N SER A 473 21.63 14.18 -1.11
CA SER A 473 21.26 13.34 -2.25
C SER A 473 20.00 13.90 -2.92
N VAL A 474 18.99 14.30 -2.15
CA VAL A 474 17.74 14.93 -2.63
C VAL A 474 17.99 16.15 -3.47
N SER A 475 18.84 17.05 -3.01
CA SER A 475 19.19 18.26 -3.74
C SER A 475 20.25 18.06 -4.83
N ASN A 476 20.76 16.84 -5.03
CA ASN A 476 21.91 16.53 -5.89
C ASN A 476 23.16 17.39 -5.55
N ASP A 477 23.34 17.68 -4.26
CA ASP A 477 24.45 18.46 -3.71
C ASP A 477 25.69 17.58 -3.53
N ILE A 478 26.43 17.42 -4.64
CA ILE A 478 27.66 16.65 -4.68
C ILE A 478 28.72 17.16 -3.66
N PRO A 479 28.96 18.48 -3.50
CA PRO A 479 29.88 18.97 -2.47
C PRO A 479 29.55 18.48 -1.05
N THR A 480 28.29 18.58 -0.63
CA THR A 480 27.87 18.11 0.70
C THR A 480 28.01 16.59 0.82
N LEU A 481 27.68 15.84 -0.23
CA LEU A 481 27.87 14.38 -0.24
C LEU A 481 29.34 13.98 -0.05
N LEU A 482 30.26 14.69 -0.71
CA LEU A 482 31.71 14.45 -0.55
C LEU A 482 32.17 14.80 0.87
N ALA A 483 31.69 15.91 1.44
CA ALA A 483 32.05 16.33 2.80
C ALA A 483 31.58 15.35 3.89
N LEU A 484 30.48 14.62 3.65
CA LEU A 484 29.91 13.68 4.62
C LEU A 484 30.63 12.32 4.68
N GLN A 485 31.41 11.96 3.64
CA GLN A 485 32.02 10.62 3.54
C GLN A 485 32.88 10.28 4.76
N GLN A 486 33.75 11.20 5.18
CA GLN A 486 34.63 10.97 6.33
C GLN A 486 33.85 10.81 7.63
N LYS A 487 32.77 11.57 7.80
CA LYS A 487 31.92 11.51 9.01
C LYS A 487 31.17 10.18 9.08
N ILE A 488 30.66 9.70 7.95
CA ILE A 488 30.00 8.39 7.86
C ILE A 488 31.01 7.27 8.11
N LYS A 489 32.19 7.34 7.48
CA LYS A 489 33.26 6.34 7.66
C LYS A 489 33.64 6.19 9.15
N PHE A 490 33.94 7.30 9.81
CA PHE A 490 34.39 7.31 11.20
C PHE A 490 33.31 6.83 12.18
N ASN A 491 32.09 7.38 12.10
CA ASN A 491 31.05 7.02 13.05
C ASN A 491 30.40 5.65 12.73
N GLY A 492 30.35 5.29 11.45
CA GLY A 492 29.89 3.98 10.99
C GLY A 492 30.82 2.86 11.44
N GLY A 493 32.12 3.04 11.24
CA GLY A 493 33.10 2.08 11.76
C GLY A 493 33.13 2.04 13.29
N GLY A 494 32.93 3.17 13.97
CA GLY A 494 32.73 3.20 15.43
C GLY A 494 31.56 2.31 15.86
N HIS A 495 30.39 2.44 15.22
CA HIS A 495 29.26 1.58 15.53
C HIS A 495 29.54 0.09 15.26
N ILE A 496 30.13 -0.24 14.10
CA ILE A 496 30.45 -1.62 13.72
C ILE A 496 31.44 -2.25 14.70
N ASN A 497 32.55 -1.56 14.97
CA ASN A 497 33.63 -2.10 15.78
C ASN A 497 33.16 -2.40 17.21
N HIS A 498 32.41 -1.48 17.83
CA HIS A 498 31.89 -1.68 19.18
C HIS A 498 30.79 -2.75 19.22
N SER A 499 29.91 -2.80 18.21
CA SER A 499 28.87 -3.84 18.13
C SER A 499 29.47 -5.26 18.02
N LEU A 500 30.64 -5.39 17.38
CA LEU A 500 31.41 -6.63 17.38
C LEU A 500 32.12 -6.86 18.73
N PHE A 501 32.73 -5.81 19.29
CA PHE A 501 33.45 -5.88 20.56
C PHE A 501 32.60 -6.41 21.71
N TRP A 502 31.39 -5.86 21.92
CA TRP A 502 30.53 -6.25 23.04
C TRP A 502 30.14 -7.73 23.02
N ARG A 503 29.98 -8.29 21.81
CA ARG A 503 29.60 -9.70 21.62
C ARG A 503 30.79 -10.66 21.76
N ASN A 504 32.01 -10.14 21.84
CA ASN A 504 33.24 -10.93 21.96
C ASN A 504 33.81 -10.96 23.39
N LEU A 505 33.11 -10.36 24.35
CA LEU A 505 33.49 -10.40 25.77
C LEU A 505 32.55 -11.32 26.54
N VAL A 506 33.09 -11.94 27.59
CA VAL A 506 32.35 -12.85 28.47
C VAL A 506 32.97 -12.82 29.88
N PRO A 507 32.19 -13.06 30.96
CA PRO A 507 32.75 -13.15 32.30
C PRO A 507 33.89 -14.17 32.40
N ALA A 508 34.94 -13.86 33.18
CA ALA A 508 36.15 -14.68 33.26
C ALA A 508 35.91 -16.12 33.76
N ALA A 509 34.83 -16.35 34.52
CA ALA A 509 34.45 -17.67 35.01
C ALA A 509 33.63 -18.49 33.99
N SER A 510 33.25 -17.92 32.85
CA SER A 510 32.42 -18.60 31.85
C SER A 510 33.14 -19.78 31.21
N GLU A 511 32.40 -20.84 30.90
CA GLU A 511 32.87 -21.97 30.09
C GLU A 511 33.34 -21.52 28.69
N ASP A 512 32.81 -20.40 28.18
CA ASP A 512 33.19 -19.83 26.88
C ASP A 512 34.63 -19.32 26.85
N THR A 513 35.26 -19.10 28.01
CA THR A 513 36.69 -18.76 28.11
C THR A 513 37.61 -19.96 27.84
N ARG A 514 37.07 -21.19 27.89
CA ARG A 514 37.84 -22.42 27.68
C ARG A 514 37.94 -22.73 26.20
N ILE A 515 38.99 -22.23 25.56
CA ILE A 515 39.20 -22.35 24.10
C ILE A 515 39.14 -23.80 23.57
N ASN A 516 39.50 -24.79 24.39
CA ASN A 516 39.44 -26.22 24.03
C ASN A 516 38.02 -26.72 23.77
N THR A 517 37.03 -26.17 24.47
CA THR A 517 35.62 -26.58 24.38
C THR A 517 34.78 -25.56 23.62
N ALA A 518 35.05 -24.26 23.81
CA ALA A 518 34.26 -23.18 23.22
C ALA A 518 34.51 -22.97 21.72
N ALA A 519 35.75 -23.17 21.25
CA ALA A 519 36.11 -22.89 19.86
C ALA A 519 37.20 -23.84 19.32
N PRO A 520 36.97 -25.17 19.32
CA PRO A 520 38.00 -26.15 18.95
C PRO A 520 38.53 -25.99 17.51
N THR A 521 37.68 -25.55 16.57
CA THR A 521 38.07 -25.30 15.18
C THR A 521 38.94 -24.06 15.03
N VAL A 522 38.64 -22.99 15.77
CA VAL A 522 39.44 -21.76 15.79
C VAL A 522 40.79 -22.03 16.46
N LYS A 523 40.81 -22.77 17.57
CA LYS A 523 42.04 -23.21 18.23
C LYS A 523 42.97 -23.94 17.27
N ALA A 524 42.46 -24.94 16.57
CA ALA A 524 43.26 -25.71 15.62
C ALA A 524 43.82 -24.82 14.49
N ALA A 525 43.03 -23.86 14.00
CA ALA A 525 43.49 -22.91 12.98
C ALA A 525 44.55 -21.93 13.53
N ILE A 526 44.45 -21.51 14.80
CA ILE A 526 45.46 -20.71 15.48
C ILE A 526 46.76 -21.51 15.62
N GLU A 527 46.71 -22.74 16.14
CA GLU A 527 47.88 -23.59 16.33
C GLU A 527 48.55 -23.97 15.00
N ALA A 528 47.76 -24.13 13.94
CA ALA A 528 48.30 -24.36 12.59
C ALA A 528 49.12 -23.19 12.05
N LYS A 529 48.80 -21.94 12.44
CA LYS A 529 49.48 -20.73 11.95
C LYS A 529 50.57 -20.23 12.89
N TRP A 530 50.33 -20.24 14.20
CA TRP A 530 51.23 -19.68 15.23
C TRP A 530 51.96 -20.74 16.05
N GLY A 531 51.67 -22.03 15.84
CA GLY A 531 52.27 -23.15 16.56
C GLY A 531 51.65 -23.42 17.94
N SER A 532 51.22 -22.38 18.65
CA SER A 532 50.48 -22.47 19.91
C SER A 532 49.56 -21.27 20.11
N VAL A 533 48.58 -21.40 21.01
CA VAL A 533 47.73 -20.27 21.43
C VAL A 533 48.56 -19.19 22.12
N ASP A 534 49.56 -19.57 22.94
CA ASP A 534 50.44 -18.60 23.63
C ASP A 534 51.26 -17.76 22.64
N ASN A 535 51.77 -18.39 21.56
CA ASN A 535 52.49 -17.67 20.51
C ASN A 535 51.56 -16.69 19.80
N PHE A 536 50.32 -17.09 19.51
CA PHE A 536 49.32 -16.18 18.96
C PHE A 536 49.04 -15.00 19.89
N VAL A 537 48.85 -15.24 21.18
CA VAL A 537 48.62 -14.17 22.17
C VAL A 537 49.82 -13.21 22.23
N ASN A 538 51.04 -13.73 22.17
CA ASN A 538 52.26 -12.91 22.14
C ASN A 538 52.34 -12.06 20.88
N ASP A 539 52.14 -12.65 19.70
CA ASP A 539 52.14 -11.94 18.42
C ASP A 539 51.02 -10.90 18.34
N PHE A 540 49.83 -11.23 18.84
CA PHE A 540 48.70 -10.30 18.92
C PHE A 540 49.04 -9.11 19.82
N LYS A 541 49.52 -9.37 21.04
CA LYS A 541 49.97 -8.30 21.96
C LYS A 541 51.04 -7.41 21.34
N GLN A 542 52.09 -8.00 20.75
CA GLN A 542 53.16 -7.23 20.10
C GLN A 542 52.63 -6.37 18.96
N THR A 543 51.71 -6.90 18.15
CA THR A 543 51.09 -6.14 17.05
C THR A 543 50.26 -4.97 17.55
N LEU A 544 49.44 -5.19 18.59
CA LEU A 544 48.55 -4.16 19.15
C LEU A 544 49.33 -3.07 19.89
N LEU A 545 50.40 -3.42 20.61
CA LEU A 545 51.29 -2.45 21.26
C LEU A 545 52.07 -1.57 20.26
N GLY A 546 52.14 -1.98 18.99
CA GLY A 546 52.72 -1.19 17.90
C GLY A 546 51.78 -0.13 17.33
N ILE A 547 50.51 -0.09 17.73
CA ILE A 547 49.55 0.92 17.27
C ILE A 547 49.95 2.30 17.82
N GLN A 548 50.16 3.26 16.93
CA GLN A 548 50.42 4.65 17.31
C GLN A 548 49.13 5.47 17.26
N GLY A 549 48.74 6.04 18.40
CA GLY A 549 47.47 6.76 18.54
C GLY A 549 46.30 5.79 18.74
N SER A 550 45.11 6.18 18.27
CA SER A 550 43.89 5.38 18.43
C SER A 550 43.74 4.33 17.33
N GLY A 551 43.17 3.19 17.67
CA GLY A 551 42.89 2.14 16.70
C GLY A 551 42.35 0.86 17.33
N TRP A 552 42.26 -0.17 16.51
CA TRP A 552 41.76 -1.49 16.88
C TRP A 552 42.71 -2.59 16.43
N GLY A 553 42.79 -3.65 17.23
CA GLY A 553 43.44 -4.90 16.86
C GLY A 553 42.43 -6.00 16.58
N TRP A 554 42.59 -6.75 15.49
CA TRP A 554 41.62 -7.76 15.06
C TRP A 554 42.28 -9.10 14.75
N LEU A 555 41.62 -10.18 15.15
CA LEU A 555 41.79 -11.48 14.51
C LEU A 555 40.73 -11.63 13.42
N ILE A 556 41.17 -11.83 12.19
CA ILE A 556 40.28 -11.98 11.03
C ILE A 556 40.47 -13.34 10.35
N ALA A 557 39.43 -13.81 9.66
CA ALA A 557 39.50 -14.87 8.68
C ALA A 557 39.39 -14.27 7.28
N LYS A 558 40.50 -14.28 6.53
CA LYS A 558 40.60 -13.68 5.19
C LYS A 558 40.49 -14.75 4.11
N GLN A 559 39.73 -14.48 3.07
CA GLN A 559 39.61 -15.39 1.93
C GLN A 559 40.95 -15.47 1.18
N GLY A 560 41.41 -16.70 0.91
CA GLY A 560 42.61 -16.93 0.10
C GLY A 560 42.40 -16.55 -1.38
N PRO A 561 43.48 -16.46 -2.18
CA PRO A 561 43.38 -16.29 -3.63
C PRO A 561 42.48 -17.38 -4.25
N ALA A 562 41.81 -17.09 -5.36
CA ALA A 562 40.82 -17.98 -6.01
C ALA A 562 41.30 -19.43 -6.25
N GLU A 563 42.63 -19.64 -6.29
CA GLU A 563 43.29 -20.93 -6.49
C GLU A 563 43.41 -21.79 -5.22
N LYS A 564 43.15 -21.24 -4.01
CA LYS A 564 43.15 -21.96 -2.73
C LYS A 564 41.78 -21.86 -2.07
N LYS A 565 41.00 -22.95 -2.06
CA LYS A 565 39.74 -23.03 -1.30
C LYS A 565 40.04 -22.97 0.21
N GLY A 566 39.71 -21.87 0.87
CA GLY A 566 39.78 -21.72 2.32
C GLY A 566 39.95 -20.27 2.79
N ARG A 567 39.68 -20.01 4.09
CA ARG A 567 40.04 -18.76 4.76
C ARG A 567 41.27 -18.97 5.64
N THR A 568 42.15 -17.98 5.68
CA THR A 568 43.35 -17.99 6.55
C THR A 568 43.20 -16.95 7.65
N LEU A 569 43.63 -17.31 8.87
CA LEU A 569 43.62 -16.38 9.99
C LEU A 569 44.71 -15.33 9.83
N GLU A 570 44.44 -14.05 10.10
CA GLU A 570 45.41 -12.96 10.09
C GLU A 570 45.18 -12.02 11.28
N ILE A 571 46.27 -11.43 11.79
CA ILE A 571 46.20 -10.32 12.74
C ILE A 571 46.33 -9.04 11.94
N VAL A 572 45.37 -8.14 12.09
CA VAL A 572 45.37 -6.84 11.41
C VAL A 572 45.04 -5.73 12.40
N THR A 573 45.47 -4.51 12.08
CA THR A 573 45.13 -3.32 12.84
C THR A 573 44.35 -2.36 11.96
N THR A 574 43.42 -1.62 12.55
CA THR A 574 42.74 -0.50 11.89
C THR A 574 42.98 0.77 12.68
N LYS A 575 43.16 1.90 11.97
CA LYS A 575 43.40 3.20 12.58
C LYS A 575 42.09 3.85 13.00
N ASP A 576 42.07 4.53 14.14
CA ASP A 576 40.93 5.26 14.67
C ASP A 576 39.66 4.38 14.72
N GLN A 577 38.60 4.76 14.01
CA GLN A 577 37.36 3.97 13.87
C GLN A 577 37.21 3.36 12.47
N ASP A 578 38.31 3.13 11.74
CA ASP A 578 38.21 2.42 10.46
C ASP A 578 37.68 0.99 10.69
N SER A 579 36.71 0.62 9.85
CA SER A 579 36.03 -0.68 9.90
C SER A 579 36.93 -1.80 9.37
N VAL A 580 36.92 -2.93 10.08
CA VAL A 580 37.60 -4.16 9.64
C VAL A 580 36.81 -4.93 8.57
N VAL A 581 35.49 -4.71 8.45
CA VAL A 581 34.65 -5.40 7.45
C VAL A 581 34.77 -4.74 6.08
N THR A 582 34.81 -5.58 5.04
CA THR A 582 34.87 -5.15 3.63
C THR A 582 33.53 -5.42 2.92
N PRO A 583 33.16 -4.62 1.90
CA PRO A 583 31.89 -4.80 1.18
C PRO A 583 31.73 -6.15 0.47
N ASP A 584 32.85 -6.81 0.13
CA ASP A 584 32.88 -8.08 -0.60
C ASP A 584 32.93 -9.30 0.33
N GLU A 585 32.83 -9.11 1.65
CA GLU A 585 32.93 -10.16 2.68
C GLU A 585 34.21 -11.02 2.60
N SER A 586 35.25 -10.51 1.92
CA SER A 586 36.55 -11.19 1.82
C SER A 586 37.27 -11.27 3.17
N VAL A 587 36.86 -10.45 4.13
CA VAL A 587 37.36 -10.42 5.51
C VAL A 587 36.20 -10.64 6.48
N VAL A 588 36.32 -11.68 7.32
CA VAL A 588 35.39 -11.93 8.42
C VAL A 588 36.11 -11.68 9.76
N PRO A 589 35.72 -10.65 10.55
CA PRO A 589 36.29 -10.46 11.87
C PRO A 589 35.82 -11.54 12.84
N LEU A 590 36.76 -12.14 13.57
CA LEU A 590 36.46 -13.12 14.61
C LEU A 590 36.32 -12.42 15.96
N PHE A 591 37.30 -11.62 16.35
CA PHE A 591 37.22 -10.74 17.51
C PHE A 591 38.10 -9.50 17.33
N GLY A 592 37.84 -8.46 18.12
CA GLY A 592 38.64 -7.25 18.16
C GLY A 592 38.83 -6.70 19.55
N VAL A 593 39.87 -5.88 19.72
CA VAL A 593 40.21 -5.16 20.95
C VAL A 593 40.32 -3.67 20.60
N ASP A 594 39.60 -2.84 21.36
CA ASP A 594 39.71 -1.38 21.26
C ASP A 594 41.00 -0.92 21.95
N MET A 595 41.88 -0.28 21.20
CA MET A 595 43.16 0.25 21.69
C MET A 595 43.12 1.78 21.88
N TRP A 596 41.93 2.39 21.85
CA TRP A 596 41.75 3.79 22.21
C TRP A 596 41.86 4.00 23.73
N GLU A 597 42.52 5.08 24.15
CA GLU A 597 42.66 5.48 25.57
C GLU A 597 41.36 5.37 26.39
N HIS A 598 40.19 5.71 25.81
CA HIS A 598 38.90 5.62 26.52
C HIS A 598 38.57 4.21 27.02
N ALA A 599 39.19 3.18 26.45
CA ALA A 599 38.90 1.78 26.74
C ALA A 599 39.60 1.29 28.02
N TYR A 600 40.61 2.02 28.52
CA TYR A 600 41.43 1.56 29.66
C TYR A 600 41.91 2.66 30.62
N TYR A 601 41.78 3.96 30.30
CA TYR A 601 42.42 5.03 31.09
C TYR A 601 41.93 5.14 32.56
N LEU A 602 40.67 4.78 32.86
CA LEU A 602 40.14 4.85 34.24
C LEU A 602 40.60 3.68 35.13
N GLN A 603 41.21 2.65 34.55
CA GLN A 603 41.74 1.49 35.30
C GLN A 603 43.19 1.70 35.78
N VAL A 604 43.85 2.76 35.30
CA VAL A 604 45.24 3.11 35.65
C VAL A 604 45.23 4.28 36.64
N SER A 605 44.50 4.12 37.74
CA SER A 605 44.53 5.03 38.89
C SER A 605 44.81 4.23 40.16
N ASP A 606 46.04 3.72 40.27
CA ASP A 606 46.87 3.66 41.49
C ASP A 606 48.25 3.05 41.18
#